data_AF-A0A925N149-F1
#
_entry.id   AF-A0A925N149-F1
#
_cell.length_a   1.000
_cell.length_b   1.000
_cell.length_c   1.000
_cell.angle_alpha   90.00
_cell.angle_beta   90.00
_cell.angle_gamma   90.00
#
_symmetry.space_group_name_H-M   'P 1'
#
loop_
_entity.id
_entity.type
_entity.pdbx_description
1 polymer ?
#
loop_
_entity_poly.entity_id
_entity_poly.type
_entity_poly.pdbx_seq_one_letter_code
_entity_poly.pdbx_strand_id
1 'polypeptide(L)'
;AGELTPYTRSTARSAGWQWRIPLQHRTGNGYVYCSDYISDDEAAATLLANIDGEALADPRPLRFVTGMRRKFWNRNCVAIGLASGFMEPLESTSIHFIQSAVARLVSFFPDASFDQADIDEYNRQLQFEFERSRDFIMLHYKANERAEPLWQHCREMPVPDTLVHKMALFLSHGRIHREHEELFTESGWLQVMLGQGLMPRGYHPMVDLFPDGELARMIDGTRILLERCASTMPSHEDFIARHCAAAKVAMA
;
A
#
# COMPACT_ATOMS: atom_id res chain seq x y z
N ALA A 1 -24.93 -6.18 -1.69
CA ALA A 1 -23.56 -5.69 -1.93
C ALA A 1 -23.64 -4.21 -2.24
N GLY A 2 -22.66 -3.40 -1.83
CA GLY A 2 -22.61 -1.99 -2.19
C GLY A 2 -22.21 -1.75 -3.64
N GLU A 3 -22.11 -0.48 -4.02
CA GLU A 3 -21.69 -0.04 -5.35
C GLU A 3 -20.34 -0.65 -5.78
N LEU A 4 -20.26 -1.11 -7.03
CA LEU A 4 -19.02 -1.62 -7.64
C LEU A 4 -18.11 -0.44 -8.02
N THR A 5 -17.14 -0.15 -7.16
CA THR A 5 -16.18 0.94 -7.36
C THR A 5 -14.85 0.43 -7.93
N PRO A 6 -14.19 1.17 -8.84
CA PRO A 6 -12.93 0.76 -9.46
C PRO A 6 -11.69 1.05 -8.60
N TYR A 7 -11.81 0.93 -7.27
CA TYR A 7 -10.73 1.18 -6.33
C TYR A 7 -10.93 0.42 -5.03
N THR A 8 -9.83 0.16 -4.34
CA THR A 8 -9.84 -0.25 -2.93
C THR A 8 -10.01 0.99 -2.06
N ARG A 9 -10.84 0.89 -1.01
CA ARG A 9 -10.99 1.97 -0.03
C ARG A 9 -10.33 1.56 1.28
N SER A 10 -9.46 2.40 1.80
CA SER A 10 -8.87 2.31 3.12
C SER A 10 -9.35 3.49 3.97
N THR A 11 -10.20 3.23 4.96
CA THR A 11 -10.80 4.26 5.81
C THR A 11 -10.19 4.22 7.20
N ALA A 12 -9.49 5.28 7.61
CA ALA A 12 -8.98 5.42 8.97
C ALA A 12 -10.12 5.41 10.00
N ARG A 13 -9.92 4.66 11.10
CA ARG A 13 -10.79 4.53 12.27
C ARG A 13 -10.01 4.95 13.53
N SER A 14 -10.64 4.91 14.69
CA SER A 14 -10.03 5.37 15.95
C SER A 14 -8.75 4.62 16.34
N ALA A 15 -8.69 3.31 16.06
CA ALA A 15 -7.62 2.41 16.47
C ALA A 15 -7.04 1.57 15.32
N GLY A 16 -7.14 2.08 14.08
CA GLY A 16 -6.58 1.44 12.88
C GLY A 16 -7.31 1.87 11.62
N TRP A 17 -7.52 0.98 10.66
CA TRP A 17 -8.20 1.31 9.40
C TRP A 17 -8.99 0.13 8.82
N GLN A 18 -10.08 0.46 8.11
CA GLN A 18 -10.97 -0.51 7.50
C GLN A 18 -10.75 -0.56 5.99
N TRP A 19 -10.56 -1.76 5.44
CA TRP A 19 -10.54 -1.96 3.99
C TRP A 19 -11.92 -2.32 3.45
N ARG A 20 -12.15 -1.93 2.20
CA ARG A 20 -13.28 -2.36 1.37
C ARG A 20 -12.77 -2.68 -0.04
N ILE A 21 -12.96 -3.91 -0.47
CA ILE A 21 -12.51 -4.45 -1.75
C ILE A 21 -13.71 -5.03 -2.50
N PRO A 22 -14.23 -4.33 -3.53
CA PRO A 22 -15.35 -4.84 -4.31
C PRO A 22 -14.90 -5.96 -5.25
N LEU A 23 -15.62 -7.08 -5.24
CA LEU A 23 -15.58 -8.14 -6.26
C LEU A 23 -16.89 -8.11 -7.05
N GLN A 24 -16.97 -8.86 -8.15
CA GLN A 24 -18.12 -8.80 -9.07
C GLN A 24 -19.47 -9.12 -8.40
N HIS A 25 -19.49 -9.98 -7.38
CA HIS A 25 -20.73 -10.45 -6.73
C HIS A 25 -20.76 -10.28 -5.20
N ARG A 26 -19.67 -9.76 -4.61
CA ARG A 26 -19.53 -9.58 -3.15
C ARG A 26 -18.47 -8.54 -2.83
N THR A 27 -18.48 -8.01 -1.62
CA THR A 27 -17.47 -7.04 -1.16
C THR A 27 -16.70 -7.63 0.01
N GLY A 28 -15.38 -7.70 -0.11
CA GLY A 28 -14.49 -8.02 1.00
C GLY A 28 -14.34 -6.80 1.91
N ASN A 29 -14.51 -6.99 3.22
CA ASN A 29 -14.34 -5.95 4.22
C ASN A 29 -13.50 -6.49 5.38
N GLY A 30 -12.79 -5.60 6.06
CA GLY A 30 -12.12 -5.94 7.32
C GLY A 30 -11.54 -4.71 7.98
N TYR A 31 -11.23 -4.84 9.27
CA TYR A 31 -10.69 -3.77 10.10
C TYR A 31 -9.34 -4.24 10.65
N VAL A 32 -8.25 -3.60 10.22
CA VAL A 32 -6.94 -3.74 10.87
C VAL A 32 -6.92 -2.81 12.07
N TYR A 33 -6.63 -3.34 13.26
CA TYR A 33 -6.59 -2.55 14.49
C TYR A 33 -5.45 -2.99 15.42
N CYS A 34 -5.08 -2.10 16.34
CA CYS A 34 -4.11 -2.40 17.39
C CYS A 34 -4.84 -2.78 18.69
N SER A 35 -4.61 -4.00 19.18
CA SER A 35 -5.29 -4.55 20.37
C SER A 35 -5.03 -3.78 21.67
N ASP A 36 -3.97 -2.97 21.70
CA ASP A 36 -3.66 -2.10 22.85
C ASP A 36 -4.60 -0.89 22.94
N TYR A 37 -5.37 -0.60 21.88
CA TYR A 37 -6.22 0.60 21.74
C TYR A 37 -7.71 0.30 21.55
N ILE A 38 -8.10 -0.94 21.26
CA ILE A 38 -9.50 -1.34 21.07
C ILE A 38 -9.65 -2.86 21.30
N SER A 39 -10.80 -3.31 21.81
CA SER A 39 -11.09 -4.73 21.98
C SER A 39 -11.55 -5.40 20.68
N ASP A 40 -11.42 -6.73 20.60
CA ASP A 40 -11.90 -7.53 19.45
C ASP A 40 -13.42 -7.32 19.21
N ASP A 41 -14.20 -7.20 20.29
CA ASP A 41 -15.66 -6.98 20.24
C ASP A 41 -16.03 -5.59 19.68
N GLU A 42 -15.37 -4.53 20.18
CA GLU A 42 -15.57 -3.17 19.69
C GLU A 42 -15.11 -3.01 18.23
N ALA A 43 -14.02 -3.69 17.85
CA ALA A 43 -13.55 -3.72 16.48
C ALA A 43 -14.55 -4.42 15.55
N ALA A 44 -15.09 -5.57 15.97
CA ALA A 44 -16.13 -6.28 15.22
C ALA A 44 -17.39 -5.43 15.05
N ALA A 45 -17.86 -4.78 16.12
CA ALA A 45 -19.01 -3.87 16.08
C ALA A 45 -18.76 -2.69 15.13
N THR A 46 -17.56 -2.08 15.18
CA THR A 46 -17.16 -0.99 14.29
C THR A 46 -17.15 -1.43 12.83
N LEU A 47 -16.60 -2.61 12.53
CA LEU A 47 -16.58 -3.17 11.18
C LEU A 47 -18.00 -3.36 10.64
N LEU A 48 -18.86 -4.06 11.38
CA LEU A 48 -20.23 -4.38 10.96
C LEU A 48 -21.11 -3.13 10.82
N ALA A 49 -20.90 -2.10 11.63
CA ALA A 49 -21.60 -0.83 11.49
C ALA A 49 -21.23 -0.06 10.20
N ASN A 50 -20.17 -0.48 9.49
CA ASN A 50 -19.59 0.27 8.38
C ASN A 50 -19.44 -0.56 7.09
N ILE A 51 -20.19 -1.66 6.93
CA ILE A 51 -20.29 -2.40 5.66
C ILE A 51 -21.51 -1.94 4.84
N ASP A 52 -21.45 -2.10 3.53
CA ASP A 52 -22.50 -1.59 2.62
C ASP A 52 -23.82 -2.39 2.64
N GLY A 53 -23.89 -3.51 3.36
CA GLY A 53 -25.04 -4.40 3.34
C GLY A 53 -24.90 -5.55 4.34
N GLU A 54 -25.71 -6.58 4.16
CA GLU A 54 -25.73 -7.73 5.07
C GLU A 54 -24.36 -8.46 5.10
N ALA A 55 -23.92 -8.79 6.31
CA ALA A 55 -22.75 -9.62 6.50
C ALA A 55 -23.05 -11.06 6.06
N LEU A 56 -22.19 -11.61 5.19
CA LEU A 56 -22.34 -12.98 4.69
C LEU A 56 -21.81 -14.04 5.68
N ALA A 57 -21.08 -13.60 6.70
CA ALA A 57 -20.52 -14.42 7.76
C ALA A 57 -20.11 -13.52 8.93
N ASP A 58 -19.96 -14.11 10.11
CA ASP A 58 -19.39 -13.41 11.26
C ASP A 58 -17.94 -12.97 10.99
N PRO A 59 -17.51 -11.81 11.53
CA PRO A 59 -16.12 -11.38 11.46
C PRO A 59 -15.17 -12.46 12.01
N ARG A 60 -14.12 -12.79 11.23
CA ARG A 60 -13.10 -13.75 11.65
C ARG A 60 -11.89 -13.00 12.22
N PRO A 61 -11.57 -13.13 13.52
CA PRO A 61 -10.40 -12.48 14.08
C PRO A 61 -9.13 -13.13 13.54
N LEU A 62 -8.19 -12.31 13.08
CA LEU A 62 -6.87 -12.74 12.61
C LEU A 62 -5.82 -11.95 13.38
N ARG A 63 -4.91 -12.65 14.05
CA ARG A 63 -3.78 -12.04 14.75
C ARG A 63 -2.54 -12.15 13.90
N PHE A 64 -1.78 -11.06 13.82
CA PHE A 64 -0.50 -11.02 13.14
C PHE A 64 0.48 -10.13 13.89
N VAL A 65 1.76 -10.31 13.58
CA VAL A 65 2.84 -9.43 14.00
C VAL A 65 3.56 -9.01 12.73
N THR A 66 3.67 -7.70 12.51
CA THR A 66 4.42 -7.16 11.36
C THR A 66 5.90 -7.47 11.53
N GLY A 67 6.53 -7.98 10.47
CA GLY A 67 7.95 -8.28 10.47
C GLY A 67 8.35 -9.28 9.39
N MET A 68 9.66 -9.53 9.28
CA MET A 68 10.24 -10.51 8.36
C MET A 68 11.16 -11.48 9.09
N ARG A 69 11.43 -12.62 8.47
CA ARG A 69 12.47 -13.54 8.89
C ARG A 69 13.84 -12.89 8.72
N ARG A 70 14.80 -13.29 9.55
CA ARG A 70 16.20 -12.85 9.44
C ARG A 70 16.85 -13.27 8.11
N LYS A 71 16.40 -14.39 7.53
CA LYS A 71 16.78 -14.88 6.21
C LYS A 71 15.53 -15.41 5.51
N PHE A 72 15.33 -15.00 4.27
CA PHE A 72 14.31 -15.52 3.36
C PHE A 72 14.76 -16.86 2.77
N TRP A 73 16.06 -17.06 2.58
CA TRP A 73 16.67 -18.32 2.15
C TRP A 73 17.74 -18.75 3.15
N ASN A 74 17.61 -19.96 3.70
CA ASN A 74 18.60 -20.58 4.58
C ASN A 74 18.91 -22.02 4.14
N ARG A 75 20.16 -22.27 3.70
CA ARG A 75 20.62 -23.57 3.16
C ARG A 75 19.76 -24.03 1.99
N ASN A 76 19.04 -25.14 2.12
CA ASN A 76 18.17 -25.70 1.10
C ASN A 76 16.69 -25.34 1.31
N CYS A 77 16.38 -24.33 2.12
CA CYS A 77 15.02 -23.92 2.44
C CYS A 77 14.79 -22.44 2.10
N VAL A 78 13.73 -22.16 1.35
CA VAL A 78 13.28 -20.82 0.98
C VAL A 78 11.90 -20.59 1.58
N ALA A 79 11.76 -19.53 2.37
CA ALA A 79 10.49 -19.07 2.91
C ALA A 79 9.82 -18.11 1.91
N ILE A 80 8.54 -18.34 1.60
CA ILE A 80 7.74 -17.52 0.69
C ILE A 80 6.38 -17.21 1.33
N GLY A 81 5.87 -15.99 1.10
CA GLY A 81 4.61 -15.53 1.69
C GLY A 81 4.70 -15.37 3.20
N LEU A 82 3.64 -15.73 3.93
CA LEU A 82 3.57 -15.57 5.39
C LEU A 82 4.68 -16.29 6.16
N ALA A 83 5.29 -17.34 5.57
CA ALA A 83 6.45 -18.01 6.17
C ALA A 83 7.68 -17.09 6.25
N SER A 84 7.79 -16.15 5.30
CA SER A 84 8.92 -15.24 5.14
C SER A 84 8.76 -13.91 5.88
N GLY A 85 7.53 -13.43 6.01
CA GLY A 85 7.22 -12.16 6.65
C GLY A 85 5.78 -11.73 6.38
N PHE A 86 5.34 -10.70 7.10
CA PHE A 86 4.04 -10.09 6.92
C PHE A 86 4.09 -8.60 7.20
N MET A 87 3.41 -7.84 6.36
CA MET A 87 2.99 -6.46 6.63
C MET A 87 1.49 -6.39 6.40
N GLU A 88 0.83 -5.48 7.11
CA GLU A 88 -0.58 -5.20 6.91
C GLU A 88 -0.89 -4.80 5.45
N PRO A 89 -2.10 -5.09 4.95
CA PRO A 89 -2.43 -4.96 3.53
C PRO A 89 -2.79 -3.53 3.09
N LEU A 90 -2.23 -2.49 3.75
CA LEU A 90 -2.60 -1.08 3.48
C LEU A 90 -2.33 -0.68 2.02
N GLU A 91 -1.23 -1.18 1.47
CA GLU A 91 -0.78 -0.94 0.09
C GLU A 91 -0.82 -2.22 -0.78
N SER A 92 -1.66 -3.19 -0.41
CA SER A 92 -1.93 -4.40 -1.21
C SER A 92 -0.66 -5.21 -1.62
N THR A 93 0.34 -5.27 -0.73
CA THR A 93 1.69 -5.79 -1.02
C THR A 93 1.87 -7.29 -0.86
N SER A 94 0.96 -8.00 -0.17
CA SER A 94 1.19 -9.41 0.21
C SER A 94 1.40 -10.35 -0.97
N ILE A 95 0.58 -10.25 -2.02
CA ILE A 95 0.73 -11.10 -3.22
C ILE A 95 1.96 -10.67 -4.03
N HIS A 96 2.27 -9.37 -4.08
CA HIS A 96 3.49 -8.85 -4.71
C HIS A 96 4.74 -9.49 -4.09
N PHE A 97 4.84 -9.53 -2.76
CA PHE A 97 6.01 -10.16 -2.11
C PHE A 97 6.15 -11.65 -2.41
N ILE A 98 5.03 -12.37 -2.55
CA ILE A 98 5.06 -13.78 -3.01
C ILE A 98 5.62 -13.87 -4.43
N GLN A 99 5.11 -13.05 -5.34
CA GLN A 99 5.54 -13.04 -6.73
C GLN A 99 7.02 -12.65 -6.87
N SER A 100 7.43 -11.60 -6.16
CA SER A 100 8.81 -11.11 -6.08
C SER A 100 9.77 -12.21 -5.62
N ALA A 101 9.45 -12.88 -4.51
CA ALA A 101 10.26 -13.97 -3.98
C ALA A 101 10.37 -15.14 -4.96
N VAL A 102 9.26 -15.55 -5.59
CA VAL A 102 9.26 -16.62 -6.60
C VAL A 102 10.10 -16.23 -7.83
N ALA A 103 9.95 -15.01 -8.36
CA ALA A 103 10.68 -14.56 -9.53
C ALA A 103 12.20 -14.48 -9.26
N ARG A 104 12.59 -14.02 -8.07
CA ARG A 104 14.00 -14.00 -7.64
C ARG A 104 14.53 -15.41 -7.42
N LEU A 105 13.74 -16.33 -6.86
CA LEU A 105 14.15 -17.72 -6.70
C LEU A 105 14.38 -18.40 -8.06
N VAL A 106 13.56 -18.10 -9.07
CA VAL A 106 13.77 -18.59 -10.44
C VAL A 106 15.05 -18.01 -11.05
N SER A 107 15.35 -16.74 -10.76
CA SER A 107 16.57 -16.07 -11.27
C SER A 107 17.86 -16.61 -10.62
N PHE A 108 17.77 -17.01 -9.35
CA PHE A 108 18.85 -17.61 -8.56
C PHE A 108 18.61 -19.12 -8.34
N PHE A 109 17.98 -19.82 -9.29
CA PHE A 109 17.56 -21.20 -9.05
C PHE A 109 18.78 -22.08 -8.80
N PRO A 110 18.87 -22.74 -7.62
CA PRO A 110 20.11 -23.38 -7.20
C PRO A 110 20.28 -24.74 -7.88
N ASP A 111 21.54 -25.16 -8.02
CA ASP A 111 21.85 -26.58 -8.16
C ASP A 111 21.99 -27.24 -6.77
N ALA A 112 22.47 -28.49 -6.72
CA ALA A 112 22.62 -29.22 -5.45
C ALA A 112 23.72 -28.67 -4.52
N SER A 113 24.55 -27.73 -4.98
CA SER A 113 25.60 -27.11 -4.18
C SER A 113 25.07 -26.03 -3.25
N PHE A 114 23.95 -25.39 -3.59
CA PHE A 114 23.36 -24.26 -2.85
C PHE A 114 24.42 -23.19 -2.52
N ASP A 115 25.08 -22.64 -3.55
CA ASP A 115 26.16 -21.66 -3.38
C ASP A 115 25.71 -20.48 -2.50
N GLN A 116 26.55 -20.15 -1.52
CA GLN A 116 26.24 -19.12 -0.53
C GLN A 116 26.16 -17.73 -1.16
N ALA A 117 26.85 -17.48 -2.28
CA ALA A 117 26.79 -16.20 -2.99
C ALA A 117 25.38 -15.89 -3.49
N ASP A 118 24.70 -16.87 -4.09
CA ASP A 118 23.33 -16.73 -4.58
C ASP A 118 22.35 -16.54 -3.42
N ILE A 119 22.53 -17.31 -2.35
CA ILE A 119 21.70 -17.22 -1.13
C ILE A 119 21.83 -15.82 -0.50
N ASP A 120 23.04 -15.27 -0.41
CA ASP A 120 23.28 -13.97 0.21
C ASP A 120 22.69 -12.84 -0.64
N GLU A 121 22.83 -12.89 -1.96
CA GLU A 121 22.24 -11.87 -2.85
C GLU A 121 20.70 -11.94 -2.86
N TYR A 122 20.11 -13.14 -2.90
CA TYR A 122 18.66 -13.31 -2.78
C TYR A 122 18.12 -12.71 -1.48
N ASN A 123 18.80 -12.99 -0.35
CA ASN A 123 18.43 -12.44 0.95
C ASN A 123 18.57 -10.91 0.98
N ARG A 124 19.65 -10.36 0.43
CA ARG A 124 19.90 -8.92 0.38
C ARG A 124 18.79 -8.18 -0.39
N GLN A 125 18.39 -8.70 -1.54
CA GLN A 125 17.35 -8.07 -2.36
C GLN A 125 15.98 -8.09 -1.68
N LEU A 126 15.54 -9.22 -1.13
CA LEU A 126 14.25 -9.30 -0.44
C LEU A 126 14.23 -8.52 0.88
N GLN A 127 15.34 -8.48 1.60
CA GLN A 127 15.45 -7.63 2.78
C GLN A 127 15.28 -6.15 2.41
N PHE A 128 15.96 -5.69 1.36
CA PHE A 128 15.82 -4.32 0.87
C PHE A 128 14.38 -4.01 0.46
N GLU A 129 13.73 -4.88 -0.33
CA GLU A 129 12.34 -4.70 -0.77
C GLU A 129 11.37 -4.60 0.43
N PHE A 130 11.56 -5.46 1.44
CA PHE A 130 10.71 -5.49 2.63
C PHE A 130 10.93 -4.22 3.48
N GLU A 131 12.17 -3.80 3.73
CA GLU A 131 12.45 -2.61 4.52
C GLU A 131 11.97 -1.32 3.86
N ARG A 132 12.14 -1.18 2.54
CA ARG A 132 11.63 0.00 1.81
C ARG A 132 10.11 0.03 1.77
N SER A 133 9.45 -1.11 1.64
CA SER A 133 7.98 -1.18 1.69
C SER A 133 7.44 -0.90 3.09
N ARG A 134 8.14 -1.36 4.15
CA ARG A 134 7.83 -0.97 5.54
C ARG A 134 7.88 0.54 5.70
N ASP A 135 8.94 1.18 5.22
CA ASP A 135 9.10 2.64 5.34
C ASP A 135 7.92 3.38 4.68
N PHE A 136 7.45 2.91 3.52
CA PHE A 136 6.27 3.46 2.85
C PHE A 136 4.99 3.29 3.68
N ILE A 137 4.73 2.09 4.21
CA ILE A 137 3.57 1.84 5.08
C ILE A 137 3.63 2.70 6.35
N MET A 138 4.81 2.83 6.96
CA MET A 138 5.00 3.67 8.14
C MET A 138 4.71 5.14 7.86
N LEU A 139 4.95 5.65 6.65
CA LEU A 139 4.60 7.02 6.28
C LEU A 139 3.11 7.31 6.52
N HIS A 140 2.23 6.37 6.17
CA HIS A 140 0.78 6.57 6.32
C HIS A 140 0.37 6.83 7.78
N TYR A 141 1.04 6.14 8.70
CA TYR A 141 0.84 6.31 10.13
C TYR A 141 1.59 7.53 10.68
N LYS A 142 2.79 7.85 10.18
CA LYS A 142 3.63 8.93 10.69
C LYS A 142 3.11 10.32 10.30
N ALA A 143 2.61 10.46 9.08
CA ALA A 143 2.16 11.72 8.47
C ALA A 143 0.69 12.06 8.77
N ASN A 144 0.11 11.52 9.84
CA ASN A 144 -1.30 11.74 10.16
C ASN A 144 -1.52 13.03 10.99
N GLU A 145 -2.71 13.62 10.92
CA GLU A 145 -3.14 14.77 11.75
C GLU A 145 -4.24 14.40 12.77
N ARG A 146 -4.44 13.11 13.01
CA ARG A 146 -5.57 12.60 13.80
C ARG A 146 -5.30 12.69 15.30
N ALA A 147 -6.38 12.82 16.07
CA ALA A 147 -6.34 13.11 17.51
C ALA A 147 -6.48 11.87 18.39
N GLU A 148 -6.91 10.72 17.89
CA GLU A 148 -7.10 9.52 18.72
C GLU A 148 -5.75 8.94 19.18
N PRO A 149 -5.71 8.24 20.34
CA PRO A 149 -4.44 7.87 20.99
C PRO A 149 -3.46 7.08 20.11
N LEU A 150 -3.96 6.12 19.32
CA LEU A 150 -3.11 5.37 18.37
C LEU A 150 -2.42 6.33 17.38
N TRP A 151 -3.16 7.28 16.82
CA TRP A 151 -2.65 8.17 15.81
C TRP A 151 -1.67 9.20 16.37
N GLN A 152 -1.89 9.67 17.61
CA GLN A 152 -0.91 10.48 18.32
C GLN A 152 0.40 9.70 18.51
N HIS A 153 0.30 8.46 19.01
CA HIS A 153 1.45 7.59 19.18
C HIS A 153 2.21 7.37 17.86
N CYS A 154 1.52 7.02 16.77
CA CYS A 154 2.13 6.83 15.46
C CYS A 154 2.79 8.09 14.88
N ARG A 155 2.25 9.28 15.15
CA ARG A 155 2.85 10.55 14.74
C ARG A 155 4.12 10.85 15.54
N GLU A 156 4.18 10.47 16.79
CA GLU A 156 5.27 10.82 17.72
C GLU A 156 6.38 9.76 17.76
N MET A 157 6.09 8.50 17.43
CA MET A 157 7.06 7.40 17.49
C MET A 157 8.26 7.64 16.56
N PRO A 158 9.47 7.17 16.93
CA PRO A 158 10.61 7.20 16.03
C PRO A 158 10.34 6.31 14.81
N VAL A 159 10.91 6.71 13.67
CA VAL A 159 10.85 5.95 12.41
C VAL A 159 12.28 5.75 11.88
N PRO A 160 12.51 4.77 10.99
CA PRO A 160 13.84 4.52 10.43
C PRO A 160 14.44 5.76 9.75
N ASP A 161 15.77 5.90 9.84
CA ASP A 161 16.50 7.04 9.24
C ASP A 161 16.25 7.18 7.73
N THR A 162 16.01 6.07 7.04
CA THR A 162 15.64 6.04 5.61
C THR A 162 14.34 6.80 5.35
N LEU A 163 13.32 6.63 6.20
CA LEU A 163 12.06 7.36 6.09
C LEU A 163 12.24 8.83 6.49
N VAL A 164 12.98 9.10 7.58
CA VAL A 164 13.31 10.48 8.02
C VAL A 164 13.99 11.24 6.88
N HIS A 165 14.99 10.64 6.25
CA HIS A 165 15.72 11.22 5.12
C HIS A 165 14.80 11.53 3.95
N LYS A 166 13.95 10.57 3.54
CA LYS A 166 13.06 10.73 2.40
C LYS A 166 12.02 11.83 2.64
N MET A 167 11.44 11.91 3.85
CA MET A 167 10.55 12.99 4.25
C MET A 167 11.26 14.36 4.26
N ALA A 168 12.47 14.43 4.81
CA ALA A 168 13.24 15.68 4.87
C ALA A 168 13.61 16.20 3.46
N LEU A 169 13.99 15.30 2.56
CA LEU A 169 14.27 15.61 1.16
C LEU A 169 13.04 16.18 0.47
N PHE A 170 11.88 15.54 0.65
CA PHE A 170 10.61 16.00 0.09
C PHE A 170 10.20 17.36 0.65
N LEU A 171 10.21 17.54 1.97
CA LEU A 171 9.87 18.82 2.62
C LEU A 171 10.81 19.97 2.22
N SER A 172 12.00 19.68 1.70
CA SER A 172 12.91 20.73 1.23
C SER A 172 12.36 21.43 -0.02
N HIS A 173 12.15 20.69 -1.12
CA HIS A 173 11.84 21.24 -2.45
C HIS A 173 10.98 20.29 -3.31
N GLY A 174 10.19 19.39 -2.68
CA GLY A 174 9.36 18.41 -3.38
C GLY A 174 10.16 17.30 -4.05
N ARG A 175 11.41 17.08 -3.63
CA ARG A 175 12.31 16.11 -4.25
C ARG A 175 12.01 14.72 -3.74
N ILE A 176 11.91 13.77 -4.67
CA ILE A 176 11.74 12.35 -4.38
C ILE A 176 12.82 11.62 -5.15
N HIS A 177 13.56 10.78 -4.44
CA HIS A 177 14.55 9.90 -5.02
C HIS A 177 14.12 8.45 -4.79
N ARG A 178 13.98 7.70 -5.88
CA ARG A 178 13.76 6.26 -5.84
C ARG A 178 15.10 5.54 -5.76
N GLU A 179 15.28 4.74 -4.72
CA GLU A 179 16.50 3.98 -4.53
C GLU A 179 16.38 2.60 -5.18
N HIS A 180 17.30 2.26 -6.09
CA HIS A 180 17.39 0.92 -6.70
C HIS A 180 16.03 0.43 -7.25
N GLU A 181 15.61 -0.76 -6.83
CA GLU A 181 14.37 -1.44 -7.25
C GLU A 181 13.25 -1.27 -6.22
N GLU A 182 13.17 -0.13 -5.53
CA GLU A 182 12.06 0.19 -4.62
C GLU A 182 10.70 -0.08 -5.27
N LEU A 183 9.82 -0.80 -4.56
CA LEU A 183 8.47 -1.13 -5.04
C LEU A 183 7.67 0.13 -5.36
N PHE A 184 7.66 1.10 -4.45
CA PHE A 184 6.94 2.35 -4.60
C PHE A 184 7.77 3.36 -5.38
N THR A 185 7.21 3.84 -6.49
CA THR A 185 7.84 4.83 -7.37
C THR A 185 7.70 6.25 -6.83
N GLU A 186 8.34 7.19 -7.50
CA GLU A 186 8.30 8.61 -7.21
C GLU A 186 6.87 9.15 -7.15
N SER A 187 5.98 8.68 -8.05
CA SER A 187 4.57 9.08 -8.05
C SER A 187 3.82 8.60 -6.81
N GLY A 188 4.12 7.38 -6.31
CA GLY A 188 3.49 6.86 -5.10
C GLY A 188 3.86 7.69 -3.87
N TRP A 189 5.15 7.98 -3.70
CA TRP A 189 5.63 8.85 -2.62
C TRP A 189 5.03 10.26 -2.72
N LEU A 190 4.96 10.83 -3.93
CA LEU A 190 4.38 12.16 -4.16
C LEU A 190 2.91 12.22 -3.71
N GLN A 191 2.12 11.24 -4.15
CA GLN A 191 0.69 11.19 -3.86
C GLN A 191 0.41 11.02 -2.37
N VAL A 192 1.14 10.12 -1.69
CA VAL A 192 0.95 9.88 -0.26
C VAL A 192 1.43 11.07 0.57
N MET A 193 2.62 11.61 0.30
CA MET A 193 3.15 12.74 1.07
C MET A 193 2.24 13.98 0.93
N LEU A 194 1.91 14.40 -0.31
CA LEU A 194 1.00 15.53 -0.51
C LEU A 194 -0.41 15.25 0.01
N GLY A 195 -0.94 14.05 -0.26
CA GLY A 195 -2.28 13.65 0.18
C GLY A 195 -2.45 13.60 1.69
N GLN A 196 -1.34 13.44 2.43
CA GLN A 196 -1.29 13.48 3.89
C GLN A 196 -0.76 14.81 4.45
N GLY A 197 -0.76 15.88 3.64
CA GLY A 197 -0.47 17.23 4.12
C GLY A 197 1.01 17.55 4.31
N LEU A 198 1.94 16.68 3.90
CA LEU A 198 3.35 17.07 3.83
C LEU A 198 3.50 18.05 2.68
N MET A 199 3.67 19.32 3.01
CA MET A 199 3.86 20.37 2.02
C MET A 199 5.34 20.75 1.91
N PRO A 200 5.97 20.64 0.74
CA PRO A 200 7.31 21.15 0.51
C PRO A 200 7.42 22.65 0.82
N ARG A 201 8.54 23.07 1.40
CA ARG A 201 8.84 24.50 1.65
C ARG A 201 9.14 25.28 0.37
N GLY A 202 9.47 24.57 -0.69
CA GLY A 202 9.72 25.14 -2.01
C GLY A 202 9.55 24.09 -3.10
N TYR A 203 9.87 24.47 -4.33
CA TYR A 203 9.87 23.61 -5.51
C TYR A 203 11.18 23.79 -6.28
N HIS A 204 11.33 23.10 -7.41
CA HIS A 204 12.52 23.22 -8.24
C HIS A 204 12.62 24.62 -8.88
N PRO A 205 13.70 25.40 -8.70
CA PRO A 205 13.79 26.79 -9.19
C PRO A 205 13.63 26.98 -10.70
N MET A 206 13.79 25.90 -11.50
CA MET A 206 13.50 25.96 -12.94
C MET A 206 12.03 26.28 -13.25
N VAL A 207 11.11 26.09 -12.31
CA VAL A 207 9.70 26.49 -12.48
C VAL A 207 9.62 28.01 -12.70
N ASP A 208 10.49 28.80 -12.05
CA ASP A 208 10.50 30.27 -12.15
C ASP A 208 10.96 30.78 -13.52
N LEU A 209 11.48 29.90 -14.38
CA LEU A 209 11.85 30.25 -15.76
C LEU A 209 10.63 30.33 -16.69
N PHE A 210 9.47 29.83 -16.24
CA PHE A 210 8.24 29.81 -17.03
C PHE A 210 7.27 30.89 -16.54
N PRO A 211 6.69 31.71 -17.45
CA PRO A 211 5.66 32.67 -17.07
C PRO A 211 4.41 31.96 -16.50
N ASP A 212 3.79 32.53 -15.46
CA ASP A 212 2.60 31.96 -14.79
C ASP A 212 1.47 31.58 -15.77
N GLY A 213 1.22 32.42 -16.77
CA GLY A 213 0.19 32.16 -17.78
C GLY A 213 0.53 31.00 -18.73
N GLU A 214 1.80 30.64 -18.89
CA GLU A 214 2.22 29.44 -19.61
C GLU A 214 2.04 28.19 -18.74
N LEU A 215 2.48 28.25 -17.47
CA LEU A 215 2.31 27.16 -16.50
C LEU A 215 0.82 26.81 -16.32
N ALA A 216 -0.04 27.81 -16.12
CA ALA A 216 -1.47 27.60 -15.97
C ALA A 216 -2.10 26.92 -17.19
N ARG A 217 -1.70 27.34 -18.41
CA ARG A 217 -2.17 26.71 -19.65
C ARG A 217 -1.69 25.27 -19.81
N MET A 218 -0.46 24.98 -19.41
CA MET A 218 0.08 23.61 -19.46
C MET A 218 -0.71 22.69 -18.53
N ILE A 219 -0.92 23.10 -17.27
CA ILE A 219 -1.69 22.34 -16.28
C ILE A 219 -3.14 22.15 -16.73
N ASP A 220 -3.78 23.21 -17.21
CA ASP A 220 -5.18 23.14 -17.68
C ASP A 220 -5.32 22.25 -18.92
N GLY A 221 -4.35 22.30 -19.84
CA GLY A 221 -4.28 21.41 -20.99
C GLY A 221 -4.19 19.93 -20.58
N THR A 222 -3.35 19.61 -19.60
CA THR A 222 -3.27 18.25 -19.03
C THR A 222 -4.58 17.84 -18.38
N ARG A 223 -5.20 18.71 -17.59
CA ARG A 223 -6.51 18.45 -16.95
C ARG A 223 -7.58 18.13 -18.00
N ILE A 224 -7.74 18.96 -19.02
CA ILE A 224 -8.71 18.76 -20.10
C ILE A 224 -8.47 17.45 -20.84
N LEU A 225 -7.20 17.12 -21.12
CA LEU A 225 -6.85 15.86 -21.77
C LEU A 225 -7.28 14.66 -20.92
N LEU A 226 -6.95 14.67 -19.63
CA LEU A 226 -7.32 13.58 -18.70
C LEU A 226 -8.84 13.43 -18.57
N GLU A 227 -9.58 14.53 -18.46
CA GLU A 227 -11.04 14.54 -18.41
C GLU A 227 -11.65 13.93 -19.67
N ARG A 228 -11.16 14.31 -20.86
CA ARG A 228 -11.62 13.76 -22.14
C ARG A 228 -11.30 12.27 -22.26
N CYS A 229 -10.11 11.84 -21.86
CA CYS A 229 -9.76 10.43 -21.85
C CYS A 229 -10.73 9.65 -20.95
N ALA A 230 -10.92 10.10 -19.70
CA ALA A 230 -11.81 9.46 -18.75
C ALA A 230 -13.26 9.40 -19.24
N SER A 231 -13.78 10.48 -19.85
CA SER A 231 -15.18 10.55 -20.31
C SER A 231 -15.50 9.59 -21.47
N THR A 232 -14.49 9.11 -22.19
CA THR A 232 -14.66 8.17 -23.30
C THR A 232 -14.54 6.70 -22.89
N MET A 233 -14.08 6.43 -21.66
CA MET A 233 -13.92 5.07 -21.16
C MET A 233 -15.28 4.51 -20.70
N PRO A 234 -15.52 3.19 -20.87
CA PRO A 234 -16.70 2.56 -20.29
C PRO A 234 -16.65 2.61 -18.75
N SER A 235 -17.81 2.48 -18.12
CA SER A 235 -17.85 2.26 -16.68
C SER A 235 -17.16 0.94 -16.30
N HIS A 236 -16.75 0.81 -15.03
CA HIS A 236 -16.13 -0.41 -14.52
C HIS A 236 -17.06 -1.63 -14.70
N GLU A 237 -18.35 -1.44 -14.45
CA GLU A 237 -19.38 -2.48 -14.60
C GLU A 237 -19.55 -2.89 -16.07
N ASP A 238 -19.65 -1.92 -16.99
CA ASP A 238 -19.77 -2.20 -18.43
C ASP A 238 -18.55 -2.96 -18.98
N PHE A 239 -17.35 -2.59 -18.51
CA PHE A 239 -16.12 -3.27 -18.93
C PHE A 239 -16.11 -4.73 -18.46
N ILE A 240 -16.45 -4.98 -17.18
CA ILE A 240 -16.53 -6.35 -16.64
C ILE A 240 -17.57 -7.17 -17.41
N ALA A 241 -18.77 -6.62 -17.62
CA ALA A 241 -19.86 -7.31 -18.30
C ALA A 241 -19.47 -7.78 -19.71
N ARG A 242 -18.64 -7.00 -20.42
CA ARG A 242 -18.20 -7.30 -21.79
C ARG A 242 -17.01 -8.25 -21.87
N HIS A 243 -16.10 -8.21 -20.90
CA HIS A 243 -14.78 -8.84 -21.06
C HIS A 243 -14.48 -9.98 -20.08
N CYS A 244 -15.03 -9.95 -18.87
CA CYS A 244 -14.60 -10.88 -17.81
C CYS A 244 -15.68 -11.17 -16.77
N ALA A 245 -16.96 -11.15 -17.17
CA ALA A 245 -18.07 -11.49 -16.28
C ALA A 245 -17.90 -12.90 -15.68
N ALA A 246 -17.76 -12.94 -14.36
CA ALA A 246 -17.65 -14.18 -13.60
C ALA A 246 -19.04 -14.77 -13.39
N ALA A 247 -19.14 -16.11 -13.42
CA ALA A 247 -20.37 -16.79 -13.05
C ALA A 247 -20.78 -16.41 -11.60
N LYS A 248 -22.09 -16.22 -11.39
CA LYS A 248 -22.61 -16.00 -10.04
C LYS A 248 -22.37 -17.25 -9.22
N VAL A 249 -21.65 -17.11 -8.11
CA VAL A 249 -21.49 -18.19 -7.13
C VAL A 249 -22.75 -18.18 -6.27
N ALA A 250 -23.49 -19.29 -6.25
CA ALA A 250 -24.57 -19.48 -5.29
C ALA A 250 -23.99 -19.35 -3.88
N MET A 251 -24.50 -18.41 -3.09
CA MET A 251 -24.18 -18.33 -1.67
C MET A 251 -24.80 -19.57 -1.01
N ALA A 252 -23.96 -20.42 -0.41
CA ALA A 252 -24.39 -21.56 0.39
C ALA A 252 -24.86 -21.10 1.77
#